data_AF-A0A6G8G261-F1
#
_entry.id   AF-A0A6G8G261-F1
#
_cell.length_a   1.000
_cell.length_b   1.000
_cell.length_c   1.000
_cell.angle_alpha   90.00
_cell.angle_beta   90.00
_cell.angle_gamma   90.00
#
_symmetry.space_group_name_H-M   'P 1'
#
loop_
_entity.id
_entity.type
_entity.pdbx_description
1 polymer ?
#
loop_
_entity_poly.entity_id
_entity_poly.type
_entity_poly.pdbx_seq_one_letter_code
_entity_poly.pdbx_strand_id
1 'polypeptide(L)'
;MVLLRSLAQQTGVAVANARLHASREAANSALAETVAALERQTAIHDRFTQVALTGGGHEGIVRALHELTGLAAGIEDRGGALLAWAGPGERPASSAARDARGRERFLEQVLRAGRPVRRDGRLVTVASPRRDVVGVLFLVDPDGAAGEADTVALEHGATVLAIELARLVSLAETELRLGVDVVADLVGGTDVEGASRRAAALGRDVGRPHRVVVVGTPRSGPGTDALVDVVRAAVVGHRPPLLMPRGDTVVVLLEVRGPDDRGVLDGLLAGLRASPLGRSLHVGVGGVCRGPEDYPRSYREGRLALRVPDGGGRDGAVVVHDDLGVYQLLSEVSDLAAIDAFVQRWLGALLEYDARRGAALVSSLAHFLDAGAATTSRPRRWGSGAAPCVTASTGSATSPGTTSRCRTRASSCTWRPRRGRRGGRSRRADAGRLVAYLSTSPTTKNIEPRTATMSATRQPGSSSESTWTLPNEAERSLSRHGVFSPRETR
;
A
#
# COMPACT_ATOMS: atom_id res chain seq x y z
N MET A 1 49.40 59.03 60.01
CA MET A 1 48.16 58.21 59.94
C MET A 1 47.19 58.62 58.82
N VAL A 2 46.90 59.91 58.62
CA VAL A 2 45.87 60.36 57.65
C VAL A 2 46.19 59.99 56.19
N LEU A 3 47.45 60.12 55.77
CA LEU A 3 47.91 59.76 54.42
C LEU A 3 47.75 58.27 54.10
N LEU A 4 48.10 57.38 55.04
CA LEU A 4 47.96 55.93 54.88
C LEU A 4 46.49 55.51 54.72
N ARG A 5 45.58 56.17 55.44
CA ARG A 5 44.14 55.89 55.37
C ARG A 5 43.53 56.34 54.04
N SER A 6 43.96 57.50 53.53
CA SER A 6 43.56 58.00 52.21
C SER A 6 44.07 57.10 51.09
N LEU A 7 45.34 56.66 51.16
CA LEU A 7 45.93 55.72 50.20
C LEU A 7 45.23 54.35 50.23
N ALA A 8 44.93 53.80 51.41
CA ALA A 8 44.17 52.56 51.55
C ALA A 8 42.76 52.68 50.96
N GLN A 9 42.11 53.84 51.10
CA GLN A 9 40.78 54.08 50.54
C GLN A 9 40.83 54.25 49.01
N GLN A 10 41.80 54.99 48.48
CA GLN A 10 41.98 55.14 47.03
C GLN A 10 42.34 53.81 46.36
N THR A 11 43.20 53.00 46.98
CA THR A 11 43.56 51.66 46.48
C THR A 11 42.38 50.69 46.57
N GLY A 12 41.57 50.74 47.64
CA GLY A 12 40.34 49.95 47.74
C GLY A 12 39.34 50.27 46.64
N VAL A 13 39.14 51.56 46.33
CA VAL A 13 38.28 52.01 45.21
C VAL A 13 38.85 51.57 43.86
N ALA A 14 40.16 51.69 43.64
CA ALA A 14 40.80 51.26 42.40
C ALA A 14 40.67 49.75 42.17
N VAL A 15 40.87 48.93 43.21
CA VAL A 15 40.70 47.46 43.15
C VAL A 15 39.23 47.08 42.92
N ALA A 16 38.29 47.75 43.59
CA ALA A 16 36.86 47.52 43.39
C ALA A 16 36.43 47.86 41.96
N ASN A 17 36.89 48.99 41.41
CA ASN A 17 36.64 49.37 40.02
C ASN A 17 37.26 48.38 39.03
N ALA A 18 38.51 47.96 39.24
CA ALA A 18 39.17 46.98 38.38
C ALA A 18 38.42 45.63 38.34
N ARG A 19 37.95 45.15 39.50
CA ARG A 19 37.13 43.92 39.59
C ARG A 19 35.80 44.06 38.88
N LEU A 20 35.15 45.22 38.99
CA LEU A 20 33.87 45.50 38.35
C LEU A 20 34.01 45.62 36.82
N HIS A 21 35.10 46.20 36.32
CA HIS A 21 35.43 46.21 34.89
C HIS A 21 35.68 44.80 34.36
N ALA A 22 36.51 44.00 35.04
CA ALA A 22 36.76 42.61 34.65
C ALA A 22 35.46 41.77 34.64
N SER A 23 34.57 41.97 35.62
CA SER A 23 33.27 41.29 35.66
C SER A 23 32.35 41.73 34.51
N ARG A 24 32.30 43.03 34.18
CA ARG A 24 31.54 43.54 33.03
C ARG A 24 32.08 43.02 31.70
N GLU A 25 33.40 42.95 31.54
CA GLU A 25 34.02 42.41 30.33
C GLU A 25 33.72 40.92 30.15
N ALA A 26 33.78 40.14 31.23
CA ALA A 26 33.37 38.74 31.23
C ALA A 26 31.88 38.57 30.89
N ALA A 27 31.00 39.37 31.50
CA ALA A 27 29.56 39.34 31.23
C ALA A 27 29.23 39.77 29.79
N ASN A 28 29.90 40.80 29.27
CA ASN A 28 29.73 41.25 27.88
C ASN A 28 30.20 40.19 26.89
N SER A 29 31.31 39.49 27.19
CA SER A 29 31.81 38.42 26.33
C SER A 29 30.85 37.23 26.30
N ALA A 30 30.35 36.81 27.47
CA ALA A 30 29.34 35.75 27.56
C ALA A 30 28.03 36.14 26.84
N LEU A 31 27.58 37.39 26.98
CA LEU A 31 26.40 37.88 26.27
C LEU A 31 26.62 37.88 24.75
N ALA A 32 27.79 38.34 24.27
CA ALA A 32 28.13 38.33 22.85
C ALA A 32 28.14 36.90 22.28
N GLU A 33 28.65 35.92 23.02
CA GLU A 33 28.59 34.50 22.63
C GLU A 33 27.15 34.00 22.52
N THR A 34 26.29 34.31 23.50
CA THR A 34 24.88 33.89 23.47
C THR A 34 24.09 34.54 22.34
N VAL A 35 24.30 35.83 22.07
CA VAL A 35 23.68 36.55 20.96
C VAL A 35 24.12 35.94 19.63
N ALA A 36 25.42 35.70 19.44
CA ALA A 36 25.93 35.09 18.22
C ALA A 36 25.41 33.65 17.99
N ALA A 37 25.12 32.90 19.06
CA ALA A 37 24.49 31.59 18.97
C ALA A 37 23.01 31.68 18.57
N LEU A 38 22.26 32.60 19.18
CA LEU A 38 20.85 32.86 18.85
C LEU A 38 20.66 33.39 17.43
N GLU A 39 21.51 34.31 16.99
CA GLU A 39 21.52 34.83 15.61
C GLU A 39 21.77 33.70 14.60
N ARG A 40 22.70 32.79 14.90
CA ARG A 40 22.94 31.60 14.06
C ARG A 40 21.73 30.66 14.02
N GLN A 41 21.10 30.38 15.16
CA GLN A 41 19.90 29.53 15.19
C GLN A 41 18.75 30.16 14.39
N THR A 42 18.56 31.48 14.51
CA THR A 42 17.56 32.24 13.76
C THR A 42 17.85 32.21 12.27
N ALA A 43 19.11 32.42 11.86
CA ALA A 43 19.51 32.36 10.45
C ALA A 43 19.27 30.98 9.82
N ILE A 44 19.55 29.88 10.56
CA ILE A 44 19.23 28.51 10.12
C ILE A 44 17.72 28.37 9.92
N HIS A 45 16.93 28.80 10.90
CA HIS A 45 15.47 28.72 10.84
C HIS A 45 14.89 29.51 9.67
N ASP A 46 15.32 30.76 9.48
CA ASP A 46 14.84 31.64 8.41
C ASP A 46 15.19 31.07 7.04
N ARG A 47 16.41 30.54 6.87
CA ARG A 47 16.84 29.94 5.61
C ARG A 47 15.99 28.72 5.24
N PHE A 48 15.73 27.82 6.19
CA PHE A 48 14.90 26.64 5.96
C PHE A 48 13.42 26.97 5.76
N THR A 49 12.92 27.98 6.48
CA THR A 49 11.58 28.53 6.27
C THR A 49 11.44 29.07 4.85
N GLN A 50 12.44 29.77 4.33
CA GLN A 50 12.44 30.27 2.97
C GLN A 50 12.48 29.14 1.92
N VAL A 51 13.23 28.06 2.16
CA VAL A 51 13.22 26.87 1.29
C VAL A 51 11.84 26.21 1.24
N ALA A 52 11.17 26.10 2.39
CA ALA A 52 9.81 25.57 2.47
C ALA A 52 8.81 26.45 1.71
N LEU A 53 8.89 27.78 1.84
CA LEU A 53 8.00 28.73 1.18
C LEU A 53 8.22 28.82 -0.34
N THR A 54 9.47 28.74 -0.79
CA THR A 54 9.81 28.85 -2.22
C THR A 54 9.59 27.55 -2.99
N GLY A 55 9.30 26.44 -2.30
CA GLY A 55 9.09 25.14 -2.93
C GLY A 55 10.36 24.60 -3.58
N GLY A 56 11.54 24.88 -3.00
CA GLY A 56 12.83 24.45 -3.54
C GLY A 56 13.02 22.92 -3.62
N GLY A 57 12.10 22.15 -3.03
CA GLY A 57 12.11 20.69 -3.02
C GLY A 57 13.38 20.11 -2.40
N HIS A 58 13.70 18.86 -2.76
CA HIS A 58 14.91 18.17 -2.29
C HIS A 58 16.20 18.95 -2.58
N GLU A 59 16.32 19.55 -3.77
CA GLU A 59 17.50 20.32 -4.20
C GLU A 59 17.71 21.60 -3.39
N GLY A 60 16.63 22.33 -3.07
CA GLY A 60 16.71 23.52 -2.23
C GLY A 60 17.17 23.21 -0.81
N ILE A 61 16.73 22.07 -0.26
CA ILE A 61 17.09 21.64 1.10
C ILE A 61 18.58 21.31 1.19
N VAL A 62 19.11 20.48 0.29
CA VAL A 62 20.55 20.12 0.31
C VAL A 62 21.45 21.32 0.04
N ARG A 63 21.01 22.25 -0.82
CA ARG A 63 21.76 23.48 -1.09
C ARG A 63 21.82 24.39 0.13
N ALA A 64 20.70 24.57 0.84
CA ALA A 64 20.69 25.35 2.08
C ALA A 64 21.57 24.72 3.16
N LEU A 65 21.57 23.38 3.29
CA LEU A 65 22.50 22.69 4.19
C LEU A 65 23.95 22.96 3.82
N HIS A 66 24.31 22.86 2.54
CA HIS A 66 25.66 23.13 2.09
C HIS A 66 26.08 24.59 2.36
N GLU A 67 25.20 25.55 2.09
CA GLU A 67 25.45 26.98 2.35
C GLU A 67 25.63 27.29 3.85
N LEU A 68 24.85 26.64 4.72
CA LEU A 68 24.88 26.88 6.17
C LEU A 68 26.04 26.15 6.89
N THR A 69 26.39 24.95 6.43
CA THR A 69 27.37 24.07 7.11
C THR A 69 28.74 24.05 6.41
N GLY A 70 28.81 24.43 5.14
CA GLY A 70 29.99 24.26 4.29
C GLY A 70 30.29 22.81 3.90
N LEU A 71 29.58 21.83 4.47
CA LEU A 71 29.76 20.40 4.22
C LEU A 71 28.92 19.94 3.03
N ALA A 72 29.35 18.88 2.35
CA ALA A 72 28.54 18.27 1.31
C ALA A 72 27.34 17.54 1.92
N ALA A 73 26.17 17.69 1.32
CA ALA A 73 24.89 17.22 1.82
C ALA A 73 24.13 16.41 0.76
N GLY A 74 23.34 15.42 1.20
CA GLY A 74 22.52 14.62 0.30
C GLY A 74 21.22 14.14 0.92
N ILE A 75 20.26 13.84 0.06
CA ILE A 75 18.99 13.19 0.43
C ILE A 75 18.90 11.84 -0.26
N GLU A 76 18.63 10.80 0.52
CA GLU A 76 18.35 9.45 0.04
C GLU A 76 16.89 9.08 0.34
N ASP A 77 16.31 8.20 -0.48
CA ASP A 77 15.09 7.50 -0.11
C ASP A 77 15.35 6.40 0.94
N ARG A 78 14.29 5.73 1.38
CA ARG A 78 14.37 4.59 2.30
C ARG A 78 15.28 3.47 1.78
N GLY A 79 15.34 3.27 0.46
CA GLY A 79 16.14 2.25 -0.22
C GLY A 79 17.62 2.61 -0.41
N GLY A 80 18.02 3.86 -0.15
CA GLY A 80 19.38 4.35 -0.39
C GLY A 80 19.60 4.92 -1.80
N ALA A 81 18.54 5.15 -2.58
CA ALA A 81 18.61 5.88 -3.83
C ALA A 81 18.78 7.38 -3.54
N LEU A 82 19.81 7.98 -4.14
CA LEU A 82 20.15 9.39 -3.92
C LEU A 82 19.23 10.31 -4.73
N LEU A 83 18.36 11.05 -4.04
CA LEU A 83 17.36 11.97 -4.59
C LEU A 83 17.96 13.34 -4.93
N ALA A 84 18.80 13.90 -4.06
CA ALA A 84 19.43 15.21 -4.26
C ALA A 84 20.83 15.27 -3.63
N TRP A 85 21.67 16.19 -4.10
CA TRP A 85 23.06 16.36 -3.66
C TRP A 85 23.55 17.80 -3.82
N ALA A 86 24.27 18.33 -2.82
CA ALA A 86 24.94 19.61 -2.91
C ALA A 86 26.29 19.58 -2.18
N GLY A 87 27.32 20.18 -2.76
CA GLY A 87 28.63 20.35 -2.15
C GLY A 87 29.79 19.94 -3.05
N PRO A 88 31.03 20.26 -2.65
CA PRO A 88 32.23 19.93 -3.40
C PRO A 88 32.48 18.42 -3.40
N GLY A 89 32.87 17.88 -4.56
CA GLY A 89 33.20 16.46 -4.73
C GLY A 89 32.25 15.71 -5.66
N GLU A 90 32.56 14.45 -5.88
CA GLU A 90 31.79 13.58 -6.76
C GLU A 90 30.50 13.12 -6.08
N ARG A 91 29.38 13.14 -6.82
CA ARG A 91 28.09 12.67 -6.34
C ARG A 91 28.23 11.21 -5.87
N PRO A 92 27.89 10.88 -4.60
CA PRO A 92 28.07 9.53 -4.10
C PRO A 92 27.29 8.52 -4.95
N ALA A 93 27.92 7.39 -5.28
CA ALA A 93 27.20 6.26 -5.85
C ALA A 93 26.10 5.83 -4.88
N SER A 94 24.90 5.55 -5.41
CA SER A 94 23.77 5.09 -4.61
C SER A 94 24.18 3.88 -3.76
N SER A 95 23.81 3.91 -2.48
CA SER A 95 24.04 2.79 -1.56
C SER A 95 22.98 1.70 -1.69
N ALA A 96 22.00 1.89 -2.58
CA ALA A 96 20.94 0.93 -2.86
C ALA A 96 21.54 -0.44 -3.20
N ALA A 97 21.01 -1.48 -2.56
CA ALA A 97 21.30 -2.91 -2.77
C ALA A 97 22.50 -3.57 -2.05
N ARG A 98 23.31 -2.89 -1.22
CA ARG A 98 24.42 -3.59 -0.51
C ARG A 98 23.99 -4.34 0.77
N ASP A 99 23.09 -3.79 1.57
CA ASP A 99 22.54 -4.42 2.78
C ASP A 99 21.20 -3.79 3.20
N ALA A 100 20.09 -4.25 2.60
CA ALA A 100 18.76 -3.71 2.89
C ALA A 100 18.32 -3.91 4.35
N ARG A 101 18.70 -5.04 4.98
CA ARG A 101 18.29 -5.35 6.36
C ARG A 101 19.08 -4.54 7.38
N GLY A 102 20.39 -4.38 7.19
CA GLY A 102 21.20 -3.53 8.07
C GLY A 102 20.85 -2.05 7.94
N ARG A 103 20.51 -1.61 6.71
CA ARG A 103 19.97 -0.26 6.47
C ARG A 103 18.69 -0.02 7.25
N GLU A 104 17.70 -0.92 7.14
CA GLU A 104 16.43 -0.80 7.86
C GLU A 104 16.64 -0.67 9.38
N ARG A 105 17.45 -1.56 9.97
CA ARG A 105 17.76 -1.51 11.41
C ARG A 105 18.43 -0.19 11.81
N PHE A 106 19.30 0.34 10.95
CA PHE A 106 19.94 1.62 11.19
C PHE A 106 18.92 2.78 11.13
N LEU A 107 18.01 2.79 10.15
CA LEU A 107 16.96 3.80 10.06
C LEU A 107 16.03 3.77 11.28
N GLU A 108 15.63 2.57 11.74
CA GLU A 108 14.88 2.42 12.99
C GLU A 108 15.64 2.96 14.20
N GLN A 109 16.95 2.75 14.26
CA GLN A 109 17.79 3.25 15.34
C GLN A 109 17.84 4.79 15.34
N VAL A 110 18.04 5.41 14.17
CA VAL A 110 18.06 6.89 14.04
C VAL A 110 16.70 7.48 14.40
N LEU A 111 15.61 6.89 13.91
CA LEU A 111 14.24 7.29 14.27
C LEU A 111 13.98 7.21 15.78
N ARG A 112 14.43 6.13 16.45
CA ARG A 112 14.30 5.99 17.91
C ARG A 112 15.19 6.96 18.67
N ALA A 113 16.36 7.29 18.15
CA ALA A 113 17.27 8.25 18.77
C ALA A 113 16.73 9.68 18.69
N GLY A 114 15.97 10.01 17.64
CA GLY A 114 15.37 11.34 17.45
C GLY A 114 16.38 12.47 17.24
N ARG A 115 17.62 12.13 16.90
CA ARG A 115 18.74 13.07 16.69
C ARG A 115 19.69 12.54 15.62
N PRO A 116 20.51 13.39 14.99
CA PRO A 116 21.51 12.95 14.04
C PRO A 116 22.51 11.95 14.64
N VAL A 117 22.85 10.92 13.86
CA VAL A 117 23.77 9.85 14.24
C VAL A 117 24.94 9.83 13.27
N ARG A 118 26.16 9.75 13.81
CA ARG A 118 27.37 9.59 13.00
C ARG A 118 27.56 8.14 12.59
N ARG A 119 27.79 7.90 11.30
CA ARG A 119 28.09 6.58 10.74
C ARG A 119 28.89 6.72 9.46
N ASP A 120 29.97 5.94 9.32
CA ASP A 120 30.75 5.82 8.09
C ASP A 120 31.20 7.18 7.51
N GLY A 121 31.65 8.10 8.37
CA GLY A 121 32.08 9.45 7.97
C GLY A 121 30.93 10.37 7.51
N ARG A 122 29.70 10.09 7.96
CA ARG A 122 28.51 10.90 7.68
C ARG A 122 27.75 11.20 8.95
N LEU A 123 27.16 12.38 9.03
CA LEU A 123 26.15 12.73 10.03
C LEU A 123 24.77 12.53 9.39
N VAL A 124 23.97 11.60 9.90
CA VAL A 124 22.72 11.15 9.27
C VAL A 124 21.53 11.39 10.17
N THR A 125 20.44 11.90 9.61
CA THR A 125 19.13 12.01 10.26
C THR A 125 18.03 11.47 9.36
N VAL A 126 16.85 11.24 9.92
CA VAL A 126 15.69 10.70 9.21
C VAL A 126 14.52 11.68 9.28
N ALA A 127 13.94 11.96 8.11
CA ALA A 127 12.69 12.69 7.96
C ALA A 127 11.56 11.69 7.73
N SER A 128 10.57 11.67 8.62
CA SER A 128 9.44 10.74 8.53
C SER A 128 8.14 11.45 8.90
N PRO A 129 7.37 11.97 7.92
CA PRO A 129 6.06 12.56 8.19
C PRO A 129 5.03 11.50 8.64
N ARG A 130 5.21 10.25 8.21
CA ARG A 130 4.42 9.06 8.59
C ARG A 130 5.36 7.84 8.62
N ARG A 131 4.99 6.78 9.35
CA ARG A 131 5.87 5.61 9.59
C ARG A 131 6.38 4.91 8.32
N ASP A 132 5.59 4.96 7.26
CA ASP A 132 5.82 4.35 5.95
C ASP A 132 6.56 5.27 4.96
N VAL A 133 6.57 6.58 5.23
CA VAL A 133 7.23 7.59 4.40
C VAL A 133 8.52 8.01 5.09
N VAL A 134 9.66 7.63 4.50
CA VAL A 134 10.98 7.87 5.09
C VAL A 134 11.92 8.46 4.05
N GLY A 135 12.41 9.66 4.33
CA GLY A 135 13.56 10.27 3.67
C GLY A 135 14.76 10.33 4.61
N VAL A 136 15.94 10.21 4.06
CA VAL A 136 17.20 10.21 4.82
C VAL A 136 18.02 11.40 4.39
N LEU A 137 18.42 12.22 5.35
CA LEU A 137 19.20 13.42 5.10
C LEU A 137 20.56 13.26 5.78
N PHE A 138 21.64 13.63 5.10
CA PHE A 138 22.98 13.45 5.63
C PHE A 138 23.95 14.55 5.22
N LEU A 139 24.95 14.78 6.06
CA LEU A 139 26.17 15.55 5.77
C LEU A 139 27.35 14.59 5.66
N VAL A 140 28.27 14.87 4.74
CA VAL A 140 29.56 14.19 4.62
C VAL A 140 30.55 14.87 5.57
N ASP A 141 30.98 14.11 6.56
CA ASP A 141 31.84 14.56 7.66
C ASP A 141 32.86 13.45 8.00
N PRO A 142 33.84 13.19 7.12
CA PRO A 142 34.83 12.12 7.32
C PRO A 142 35.74 12.41 8.51
N ASP A 143 36.00 13.69 8.78
CA ASP A 143 36.92 14.15 9.84
C ASP A 143 36.21 14.34 11.19
N GLY A 144 34.88 14.22 11.24
CA GLY A 144 34.10 14.40 12.47
C GLY A 144 34.03 15.86 12.95
N ALA A 145 34.23 16.81 12.04
CA ALA A 145 34.32 18.24 12.30
C ALA A 145 32.95 18.91 12.50
N ALA A 146 31.85 18.25 12.13
CA ALA A 146 30.50 18.82 12.26
C ALA A 146 30.15 19.11 13.72
N GLY A 147 29.82 20.36 14.02
CA GLY A 147 29.52 20.85 15.36
C GLY A 147 28.02 20.78 15.72
N GLU A 148 27.68 21.46 16.81
CA GLU A 148 26.29 21.58 17.27
C GLU A 148 25.43 22.35 16.26
N ALA A 149 25.96 23.42 15.66
CA ALA A 149 25.25 24.19 14.64
C ALA A 149 24.89 23.35 13.40
N ASP A 150 25.78 22.45 12.96
CA ASP A 150 25.54 21.55 11.83
C ASP A 150 24.48 20.50 12.16
N THR A 151 24.50 20.02 13.41
CA THR A 151 23.47 19.12 13.94
C THR A 151 22.10 19.78 13.93
N VAL A 152 22.01 21.02 14.42
CA VAL A 152 20.78 21.81 14.43
C VAL A 152 20.30 22.12 13.01
N ALA A 153 21.20 22.46 12.08
CA ALA A 153 20.88 22.68 10.68
C ALA A 153 20.35 21.39 10.01
N LEU A 154 20.96 20.25 10.30
CA LEU A 154 20.54 18.95 9.79
C LEU A 154 19.16 18.54 10.33
N GLU A 155 18.88 18.80 11.61
CA GLU A 155 17.56 18.56 12.21
C GLU A 155 16.47 19.44 11.58
N HIS A 156 16.72 20.74 11.40
CA HIS A 156 15.79 21.64 10.72
C HIS A 156 15.57 21.24 9.26
N GLY A 157 16.65 20.87 8.55
CA GLY A 157 16.56 20.32 7.20
C GLY A 157 15.69 19.06 7.14
N ALA A 158 15.75 18.18 8.14
CA ALA A 158 14.90 17.00 8.23
C ALA A 158 13.43 17.37 8.47
N THR A 159 13.15 18.40 9.27
CA THR A 159 11.79 18.92 9.45
C THR A 159 11.22 19.45 8.13
N VAL A 160 11.98 20.26 7.38
CA VAL A 160 11.54 20.76 6.07
C VAL A 160 11.37 19.63 5.06
N LEU A 161 12.27 18.65 5.06
CA LEU A 161 12.14 17.46 4.22
C LEU A 161 10.87 16.67 4.58
N ALA A 162 10.55 16.52 5.87
CA ALA A 162 9.33 15.83 6.28
C ALA A 162 8.06 16.56 5.76
N ILE A 163 8.04 17.89 5.80
CA ILE A 163 6.94 18.70 5.25
C ILE A 163 6.83 18.51 3.73
N GLU A 164 7.94 18.56 3.00
CA GLU A 164 7.94 18.36 1.55
C GLU A 164 7.51 16.93 1.17
N LEU A 165 7.98 15.92 1.89
CA LEU A 165 7.53 14.54 1.70
C LEU A 165 6.03 14.38 2.00
N ALA A 166 5.52 15.01 3.04
CA ALA A 166 4.09 15.01 3.36
C ALA A 166 3.26 15.65 2.23
N ARG A 167 3.75 16.75 1.65
CA ARG A 167 3.12 17.42 0.51
C ARG A 167 3.12 16.54 -0.74
N LEU A 168 4.24 15.92 -1.07
CA LEU A 168 4.36 15.02 -2.23
C LEU A 168 3.45 13.80 -2.10
N VAL A 169 3.40 13.20 -0.90
CA VAL A 169 2.49 12.08 -0.60
C VAL A 169 1.04 12.54 -0.70
N SER A 170 0.69 13.70 -0.13
CA SER A 170 -0.68 14.24 -0.20
C SER A 170 -1.10 14.53 -1.65
N LEU A 171 -0.19 15.02 -2.48
CA LEU A 171 -0.43 15.23 -3.91
C LEU A 171 -0.66 13.91 -4.63
N ALA A 172 0.22 12.92 -4.41
CA ALA A 172 0.07 11.59 -4.99
C ALA A 172 -1.22 10.88 -4.54
N GLU A 173 -1.57 10.95 -3.25
CA GLU A 173 -2.83 10.44 -2.71
C GLU A 173 -4.05 11.14 -3.33
N THR A 174 -3.97 12.47 -3.53
CA THR A 174 -5.03 13.24 -4.18
C THR A 174 -5.20 12.85 -5.64
N GLU A 175 -4.10 12.73 -6.39
CA GLU A 175 -4.13 12.27 -7.79
C GLU A 175 -4.72 10.86 -7.90
N LEU A 176 -4.33 9.96 -7.00
CA LEU A 176 -4.89 8.61 -6.92
C LEU A 176 -6.39 8.67 -6.64
N ARG A 177 -6.82 9.47 -5.66
CA ARG A 177 -8.25 9.62 -5.31
C ARG A 177 -9.07 10.19 -6.47
N LEU A 178 -8.55 11.20 -7.17
CA LEU A 178 -9.19 11.73 -8.38
C LEU A 178 -9.28 10.68 -9.48
N GLY A 179 -8.23 9.85 -9.62
CA GLY A 179 -8.25 8.68 -10.50
C GLY A 179 -9.34 7.68 -10.13
N VAL A 180 -9.51 7.38 -8.83
CA VAL A 180 -10.56 6.50 -8.32
C VAL A 180 -11.95 7.01 -8.70
N ASP A 181 -12.23 8.29 -8.46
CA ASP A 181 -13.54 8.89 -8.79
C ASP A 181 -13.81 8.88 -10.30
N VAL A 182 -12.78 9.13 -11.12
CA VAL A 182 -12.87 9.02 -12.60
C VAL A 182 -13.21 7.59 -13.02
N VAL A 183 -12.50 6.59 -12.50
CA VAL A 183 -12.76 5.19 -12.84
C VAL A 183 -14.14 4.77 -12.36
N ALA A 184 -14.57 5.20 -11.17
CA ALA A 184 -15.89 4.91 -10.61
C ALA A 184 -17.01 5.42 -11.52
N ASP A 185 -16.90 6.66 -12.00
CA ASP A 185 -17.92 7.28 -12.85
C ASP A 185 -17.94 6.69 -14.27
N LEU A 186 -16.77 6.42 -14.87
CA LEU A 186 -16.68 5.79 -16.19
C LEU A 186 -17.25 4.37 -16.17
N VAL A 187 -16.87 3.58 -15.18
CA VAL A 187 -17.32 2.20 -15.03
C VAL A 187 -18.79 2.12 -14.59
N GLY A 188 -19.24 3.08 -13.79
CA GLY A 188 -20.63 3.21 -13.34
C GLY A 188 -21.57 3.77 -14.41
N GLY A 189 -21.04 4.50 -15.39
CA GLY A 189 -21.84 5.21 -16.40
C GLY A 189 -22.64 6.39 -15.84
N THR A 190 -22.23 6.96 -14.71
CA THR A 190 -22.97 7.99 -13.96
C THR A 190 -22.71 9.41 -14.48
N ASP A 191 -21.45 9.79 -14.64
CA ASP A 191 -21.00 11.11 -15.12
C ASP A 191 -19.86 10.94 -16.13
N VAL A 192 -20.18 10.37 -17.29
CA VAL A 192 -19.18 10.03 -18.31
C VAL A 192 -18.46 11.28 -18.83
N GLU A 193 -19.19 12.39 -19.02
CA GLU A 193 -18.62 13.64 -19.52
C GLU A 193 -17.74 14.34 -18.48
N GLY A 194 -18.18 14.43 -17.21
CA GLY A 194 -17.37 14.99 -16.14
C GLY A 194 -16.15 14.12 -15.82
N ALA A 195 -16.29 12.80 -15.83
CA ALA A 195 -15.17 11.88 -15.67
C ALA A 195 -14.15 12.01 -16.81
N SER A 196 -14.61 12.20 -18.06
CA SER A 196 -13.72 12.45 -19.21
C SER A 196 -12.95 13.77 -19.08
N ARG A 197 -13.60 14.85 -18.63
CA ARG A 197 -12.93 16.14 -18.36
C ARG A 197 -11.90 16.03 -17.24
N ARG A 198 -12.23 15.33 -16.15
CA ARG A 198 -11.29 15.10 -15.03
C ARG A 198 -10.13 14.20 -15.44
N ALA A 199 -10.38 13.16 -16.24
CA ALA A 199 -9.33 12.34 -16.83
C ALA A 199 -8.38 13.18 -17.70
N ALA A 200 -8.92 14.06 -18.55
CA ALA A 200 -8.13 14.96 -19.38
C ALA A 200 -7.27 15.92 -18.55
N ALA A 201 -7.79 16.43 -17.42
CA ALA A 201 -7.01 17.23 -16.47
C ALA A 201 -5.86 16.46 -15.81
N LEU A 202 -5.99 15.13 -15.65
CA LEU A 202 -4.91 14.21 -15.25
C LEU A 202 -4.01 13.80 -16.44
N GLY A 203 -4.21 14.40 -17.62
CA GLY A 203 -3.50 14.09 -18.86
C GLY A 203 -3.91 12.78 -19.51
N ARG A 204 -5.02 12.15 -19.10
CA ARG A 204 -5.52 10.89 -19.64
C ARG A 204 -6.65 11.12 -20.63
N ASP A 205 -6.50 10.59 -21.83
CA ASP A 205 -7.52 10.68 -22.88
C ASP A 205 -8.35 9.40 -22.91
N VAL A 206 -9.45 9.38 -22.15
CA VAL A 206 -10.37 8.23 -22.05
C VAL A 206 -11.25 8.05 -23.29
N GLY A 207 -11.14 8.95 -24.28
CA GLY A 207 -11.74 8.77 -25.60
C GLY A 207 -10.94 7.84 -26.51
N ARG A 208 -9.67 7.56 -26.16
CA ARG A 208 -8.86 6.58 -26.89
C ARG A 208 -9.28 5.15 -26.58
N PRO A 209 -8.90 4.18 -27.41
CA PRO A 209 -9.20 2.79 -27.11
C PRO A 209 -8.59 2.35 -25.78
N HIS A 210 -9.42 1.80 -24.90
CA HIS A 210 -9.00 1.29 -23.58
C HIS A 210 -9.54 -0.13 -23.35
N ARG A 211 -8.98 -0.86 -22.39
CA ARG A 211 -9.58 -2.06 -21.81
C ARG A 211 -9.71 -1.90 -20.31
N VAL A 212 -10.83 -2.38 -19.76
CA VAL A 212 -11.01 -2.49 -18.31
C VAL A 212 -10.44 -3.83 -17.84
N VAL A 213 -9.47 -3.80 -16.94
CA VAL A 213 -8.89 -4.98 -16.32
C VAL A 213 -9.32 -5.03 -14.86
N VAL A 214 -9.86 -6.16 -14.43
CA VAL A 214 -10.25 -6.41 -13.05
C VAL A 214 -9.31 -7.45 -12.47
N VAL A 215 -8.55 -7.07 -11.46
CA VAL A 215 -7.63 -7.95 -10.73
C VAL A 215 -8.25 -8.26 -9.38
N GLY A 216 -8.26 -9.52 -8.96
CA GLY A 216 -8.78 -9.90 -7.66
C GLY A 216 -8.16 -11.19 -7.14
N THR A 217 -8.55 -11.57 -5.93
CA THR A 217 -8.16 -12.87 -5.34
C THR A 217 -9.41 -13.71 -5.08
N PRO A 218 -9.46 -14.97 -5.55
CA PRO A 218 -10.65 -15.83 -5.39
C PRO A 218 -10.89 -16.33 -3.95
N ARG A 219 -9.93 -16.14 -3.04
CA ARG A 219 -10.03 -16.43 -1.60
C ARG A 219 -9.78 -15.14 -0.83
N SER A 220 -10.25 -15.05 0.43
CA SER A 220 -9.90 -13.96 1.37
C SER A 220 -8.40 -13.70 1.32
N GLY A 221 -8.04 -12.70 0.53
CA GLY A 221 -6.69 -12.47 0.07
C GLY A 221 -5.97 -11.46 0.96
N PRO A 222 -4.77 -11.04 0.55
CA PRO A 222 -4.17 -9.83 1.09
C PRO A 222 -5.19 -8.67 1.02
N GLY A 223 -5.17 -7.79 2.02
CA GLY A 223 -6.07 -6.63 2.07
C GLY A 223 -5.99 -5.78 0.80
N THR A 224 -7.06 -5.08 0.47
CA THR A 224 -7.22 -4.29 -0.77
C THR A 224 -6.05 -3.34 -1.02
N ASP A 225 -5.45 -2.76 0.01
CA ASP A 225 -4.29 -1.87 -0.09
C ASP A 225 -3.06 -2.57 -0.70
N ALA A 226 -2.76 -3.80 -0.25
CA ALA A 226 -1.65 -4.57 -0.79
C ALA A 226 -1.89 -4.97 -2.27
N LEU A 227 -3.15 -5.19 -2.65
CA LEU A 227 -3.50 -5.44 -4.05
C LEU A 227 -3.32 -4.18 -4.90
N VAL A 228 -3.72 -3.01 -4.40
CA VAL A 228 -3.50 -1.72 -5.06
C VAL A 228 -2.01 -1.46 -5.30
N ASP A 229 -1.16 -1.71 -4.30
CA ASP A 229 0.28 -1.52 -4.42
C ASP A 229 0.91 -2.45 -5.47
N VAL A 230 0.50 -3.73 -5.49
CA VAL A 230 0.96 -4.69 -6.49
C VAL A 230 0.53 -4.29 -7.89
N VAL A 231 -0.73 -3.91 -8.06
CA VAL A 231 -1.26 -3.47 -9.36
C VAL A 231 -0.56 -2.20 -9.83
N ARG A 232 -0.33 -1.24 -8.94
CA ARG A 232 0.40 0.00 -9.24
C ARG A 232 1.84 -0.27 -9.67
N ALA A 233 2.54 -1.14 -8.95
CA ALA A 233 3.91 -1.53 -9.29
C ALA A 233 3.99 -2.32 -10.61
N ALA A 234 2.93 -3.04 -10.97
CA ALA A 234 2.87 -3.81 -12.21
C ALA A 234 2.54 -2.96 -13.45
N VAL A 235 1.87 -1.81 -13.31
CA VAL A 235 1.65 -0.90 -14.44
C VAL A 235 2.92 -0.10 -14.73
N VAL A 236 3.55 -0.39 -15.86
CA VAL A 236 4.76 0.31 -16.32
C VAL A 236 4.37 1.58 -17.08
N GLY A 237 4.77 2.75 -16.59
CA GLY A 237 4.56 4.02 -17.29
C GLY A 237 5.01 5.25 -16.51
N HIS A 238 5.16 6.38 -17.19
CA HIS A 238 5.60 7.67 -16.60
C HIS A 238 4.51 8.42 -15.82
N ARG A 239 3.31 7.85 -15.71
CA ARG A 239 2.15 8.49 -15.07
C ARG A 239 1.38 7.44 -14.26
N PRO A 240 0.80 7.83 -13.11
CA PRO A 240 0.05 6.91 -12.26
C PRO A 240 -1.12 6.27 -13.05
N PRO A 241 -1.34 4.96 -12.92
CA PRO A 241 -2.48 4.29 -13.56
C PRO A 241 -3.81 4.82 -13.03
N LEU A 242 -4.82 4.90 -13.92
CA LEU A 242 -6.21 5.06 -13.50
C LEU A 242 -6.68 3.72 -12.95
N LEU A 243 -6.76 3.64 -11.61
CA LEU A 243 -7.22 2.45 -10.90
C LEU A 243 -8.23 2.80 -9.82
N MET A 244 -9.05 1.82 -9.45
CA MET A 244 -10.02 1.91 -8.37
C MET A 244 -10.07 0.60 -7.57
N PRO A 245 -9.83 0.63 -6.25
CA PRO A 245 -10.18 -0.49 -5.39
C PRO A 245 -11.70 -0.62 -5.27
N ARG A 246 -12.21 -1.85 -5.33
CA ARG A 246 -13.64 -2.16 -5.17
C ARG A 246 -13.82 -3.52 -4.52
N GLY A 247 -14.06 -3.51 -3.20
CA GLY A 247 -14.07 -4.72 -2.38
C GLY A 247 -12.72 -5.45 -2.46
N ASP A 248 -12.74 -6.74 -2.77
CA ASP A 248 -11.55 -7.60 -2.91
C ASP A 248 -10.94 -7.57 -4.33
N THR A 249 -11.29 -6.55 -5.12
CA THR A 249 -10.81 -6.38 -6.50
C THR A 249 -10.24 -4.98 -6.72
N VAL A 250 -9.33 -4.85 -7.68
CA VAL A 250 -8.82 -3.58 -8.20
C VAL A 250 -9.11 -3.51 -9.69
N VAL A 251 -9.76 -2.43 -10.09
CA VAL A 251 -10.11 -2.13 -11.48
C VAL A 251 -9.04 -1.20 -12.05
N VAL A 252 -8.55 -1.48 -13.24
CA VAL A 252 -7.52 -0.69 -13.93
C VAL A 252 -7.97 -0.39 -15.34
N LEU A 253 -7.77 0.84 -15.79
CA LEU A 253 -7.98 1.23 -17.19
C LEU A 253 -6.63 1.20 -17.92
N LEU A 254 -6.53 0.39 -18.97
CA LEU A 254 -5.34 0.30 -19.81
C LEU A 254 -5.62 0.92 -21.17
N GLU A 255 -4.84 1.92 -21.56
CA GLU A 255 -4.84 2.44 -22.93
C GLU A 255 -4.26 1.37 -23.85
N VAL A 256 -4.95 1.07 -24.95
CA VAL A 256 -4.52 0.11 -25.97
C VAL A 256 -4.44 0.83 -27.31
N ARG A 257 -3.42 0.52 -28.12
CA ARG A 257 -3.27 1.14 -29.45
C ARG A 257 -4.21 0.55 -30.50
N GLY A 258 -4.82 -0.60 -30.19
CA GLY A 258 -5.77 -1.31 -31.03
C GLY A 258 -6.32 -2.55 -30.33
N PRO A 259 -7.30 -3.23 -30.93
CA PRO A 259 -7.94 -4.40 -30.33
C PRO A 259 -6.99 -5.57 -30.08
N ASP A 260 -5.94 -5.70 -30.90
CA ASP A 260 -4.90 -6.74 -30.81
C ASP A 260 -3.66 -6.29 -30.03
N ASP A 261 -3.66 -5.09 -29.44
CA ASP A 261 -2.52 -4.60 -28.65
C ASP A 261 -2.43 -5.34 -27.32
N ARG A 262 -1.71 -6.48 -27.35
CA ARG A 262 -1.42 -7.30 -26.18
C ARG A 262 -0.21 -6.79 -25.40
N GLY A 263 0.62 -5.90 -25.96
CA GLY A 263 1.90 -5.52 -25.33
C GLY A 263 1.74 -4.87 -23.96
N VAL A 264 0.79 -3.94 -23.83
CA VAL A 264 0.50 -3.27 -22.55
C VAL A 264 -0.12 -4.24 -21.54
N LEU A 265 -1.02 -5.11 -22.01
CA LEU A 265 -1.65 -6.14 -21.18
C LEU A 265 -0.62 -7.18 -20.69
N ASP A 266 0.21 -7.70 -21.59
CA ASP A 266 1.27 -8.66 -21.29
C ASP A 266 2.30 -8.07 -20.32
N GLY A 267 2.62 -6.78 -20.46
CA GLY A 267 3.46 -6.04 -19.52
C GLY A 267 2.86 -6.00 -18.10
N LEU A 268 1.57 -5.63 -17.98
CA LEU A 268 0.85 -5.67 -16.70
C LEU A 268 0.86 -7.08 -16.12
N LEU A 269 0.51 -8.09 -16.93
CA LEU A 269 0.44 -9.49 -16.49
C LEU A 269 1.81 -10.02 -16.04
N ALA A 270 2.89 -9.64 -16.74
CA ALA A 270 4.25 -9.98 -16.34
C ALA A 270 4.61 -9.34 -14.98
N GLY A 271 4.28 -8.05 -14.79
CA GLY A 271 4.48 -7.35 -13.52
C GLY A 271 3.69 -7.97 -12.36
N LEU A 272 2.42 -8.31 -12.60
CA LEU A 272 1.56 -8.98 -11.61
C LEU A 272 2.10 -10.38 -11.26
N ARG A 273 2.60 -11.14 -12.24
CA ARG A 273 3.19 -12.48 -12.01
C ARG A 273 4.53 -12.41 -11.28
N ALA A 274 5.32 -11.36 -11.46
CA ALA A 274 6.58 -11.14 -10.76
C ALA A 274 6.39 -10.74 -9.29
N SER A 275 5.20 -10.26 -8.92
CA SER A 275 4.86 -9.92 -7.54
C SER A 275 4.77 -11.16 -6.63
N PRO A 276 5.07 -11.03 -5.32
CA PRO A 276 4.87 -12.09 -4.33
C PRO A 276 3.46 -12.69 -4.33
N LEU A 277 2.45 -11.92 -4.76
CA LEU A 277 1.05 -12.34 -4.80
C LEU A 277 0.65 -12.99 -6.12
N GLY A 278 1.48 -12.94 -7.16
CA GLY A 278 1.11 -13.21 -8.55
C GLY A 278 0.42 -14.55 -8.81
N ARG A 279 0.77 -15.62 -8.06
CA ARG A 279 0.13 -16.95 -8.22
C ARG A 279 -1.30 -17.02 -7.67
N SER A 280 -1.66 -16.10 -6.77
CA SER A 280 -2.99 -16.03 -6.14
C SER A 280 -3.92 -15.03 -6.82
N LEU A 281 -3.40 -14.22 -7.75
CA LEU A 281 -4.16 -13.20 -8.45
C LEU A 281 -4.91 -13.83 -9.62
N HIS A 282 -6.19 -13.51 -9.73
CA HIS A 282 -6.98 -13.74 -10.92
C HIS A 282 -7.16 -12.41 -11.65
N VAL A 283 -7.14 -12.44 -12.97
CA VAL A 283 -7.28 -11.26 -13.83
C VAL A 283 -8.37 -11.52 -14.85
N GLY A 284 -9.41 -10.68 -14.84
CA GLY A 284 -10.43 -10.63 -15.86
C GLY A 284 -10.25 -9.40 -16.73
N VAL A 285 -10.20 -9.57 -18.05
CA VAL A 285 -10.00 -8.48 -19.02
C VAL A 285 -11.27 -8.29 -19.84
N GLY A 286 -11.83 -7.09 -19.82
CA GLY A 286 -12.96 -6.71 -20.65
C GLY A 286 -12.59 -6.50 -22.11
N GLY A 287 -13.62 -6.39 -22.95
CA GLY A 287 -13.50 -5.99 -24.34
C GLY A 287 -13.01 -4.55 -24.48
N VAL A 288 -12.69 -4.16 -25.72
CA VAL A 288 -12.13 -2.84 -26.03
C VAL A 288 -13.22 -1.77 -25.93
N CYS A 289 -12.98 -0.75 -25.12
CA CYS A 289 -13.71 0.50 -25.13
C CYS A 289 -13.21 1.33 -26.31
N ARG A 290 -14.09 1.77 -27.22
CA ARG A 290 -13.77 2.73 -28.28
C ARG A 290 -14.10 4.16 -27.89
N GLY A 291 -14.93 4.32 -26.87
CA GLY A 291 -15.28 5.60 -26.27
C GLY A 291 -15.68 5.48 -24.79
N PRO A 292 -15.91 6.61 -24.12
CA PRO A 292 -16.27 6.68 -22.71
C PRO A 292 -17.55 5.91 -22.33
N GLU A 293 -18.47 5.73 -23.26
CA GLU A 293 -19.72 4.98 -23.11
C GLU A 293 -19.53 3.45 -23.01
N ASP A 294 -18.39 2.92 -23.45
CA ASP A 294 -18.12 1.48 -23.46
C ASP A 294 -17.55 0.97 -22.12
N TYR A 295 -17.06 1.84 -21.24
CA TYR A 295 -16.45 1.43 -19.97
C TYR A 295 -17.37 0.60 -19.06
N PRO A 296 -18.69 0.92 -18.92
CA PRO A 296 -19.59 0.06 -18.15
C PRO A 296 -19.72 -1.34 -18.74
N ARG A 297 -19.70 -1.48 -20.08
CA ARG A 297 -19.74 -2.78 -20.76
C ARG A 297 -18.45 -3.56 -20.50
N SER A 298 -17.30 -2.97 -20.80
CA SER A 298 -15.99 -3.59 -20.60
C SER A 298 -15.74 -4.00 -19.14
N TYR A 299 -16.23 -3.21 -18.18
CA TYR A 299 -16.16 -3.60 -16.77
C TYR A 299 -17.01 -4.82 -16.43
N ARG A 300 -18.27 -4.90 -16.90
CA ARG A 300 -19.11 -6.08 -16.69
C ARG A 300 -18.47 -7.33 -17.28
N GLU A 301 -17.95 -7.22 -18.50
CA GLU A 301 -17.20 -8.26 -19.21
C GLU A 301 -15.97 -8.72 -18.40
N GLY A 302 -15.15 -7.79 -17.90
CA GLY A 302 -13.98 -8.09 -17.08
C GLY A 302 -14.32 -8.75 -15.73
N ARG A 303 -15.42 -8.32 -15.09
CA ARG A 303 -15.91 -8.96 -13.85
C ARG A 303 -16.40 -10.39 -14.10
N LEU A 304 -17.07 -10.63 -15.21
CA LEU A 304 -17.48 -11.97 -15.59
C LEU A 304 -16.26 -12.84 -15.86
N ALA A 305 -15.30 -12.34 -16.65
CA ALA A 305 -14.04 -13.03 -16.94
C ALA A 305 -13.28 -13.42 -15.67
N LEU A 306 -13.23 -12.54 -14.67
CA LEU A 306 -12.60 -12.81 -13.37
C LEU A 306 -13.26 -13.99 -12.61
N ARG A 307 -14.58 -14.19 -12.80
CA ARG A 307 -15.37 -15.24 -12.13
C ARG A 307 -15.32 -16.58 -12.84
N VAL A 308 -15.02 -16.59 -14.14
CA VAL A 308 -14.93 -17.82 -14.92
C VAL A 308 -13.63 -18.55 -14.54
N PRO A 309 -13.71 -19.81 -14.05
CA PRO A 309 -12.53 -20.60 -13.80
C PRO A 309 -11.80 -20.88 -15.12
N ASP A 310 -10.52 -20.52 -15.21
CA ASP A 310 -9.69 -21.03 -16.28
C ASP A 310 -9.52 -22.54 -16.09
N GLY A 311 -9.88 -23.34 -17.10
CA GLY A 311 -9.85 -24.81 -17.06
C GLY A 311 -8.46 -25.39 -16.77
N GLY A 312 -7.41 -24.57 -16.82
CA GLY A 312 -6.02 -24.88 -16.50
C GLY A 312 -5.59 -24.58 -15.06
N GLY A 313 -6.34 -25.00 -14.04
CA GLY A 313 -5.84 -25.24 -12.68
C GLY A 313 -5.24 -24.06 -11.87
N ARG A 314 -5.99 -23.61 -10.85
CA ARG A 314 -5.62 -23.05 -9.52
C ARG A 314 -4.49 -22.01 -9.32
N ASP A 315 -3.66 -21.68 -10.30
CA ASP A 315 -2.60 -20.68 -10.18
C ASP A 315 -2.82 -19.55 -11.21
N GLY A 316 -2.97 -18.31 -10.75
CA GLY A 316 -2.75 -17.12 -11.58
C GLY A 316 -3.60 -16.98 -12.85
N ALA A 317 -4.91 -17.30 -12.79
CA ALA A 317 -5.77 -17.33 -13.98
C ALA A 317 -5.94 -15.95 -14.62
N VAL A 318 -5.70 -15.86 -15.94
CA VAL A 318 -5.97 -14.66 -16.74
C VAL A 318 -6.99 -15.03 -17.79
N VAL A 319 -8.15 -14.38 -17.74
CA VAL A 319 -9.26 -14.64 -18.66
C VAL A 319 -9.59 -13.35 -19.39
N VAL A 320 -9.52 -13.40 -20.71
CA VAL A 320 -9.93 -12.29 -21.58
C VAL A 320 -11.36 -12.56 -22.05
N HIS A 321 -12.21 -11.54 -22.00
CA HIS A 321 -13.60 -11.63 -22.43
C HIS A 321 -13.74 -12.20 -23.85
N ASP A 322 -12.86 -11.76 -24.75
CA ASP A 322 -12.84 -12.21 -26.15
C ASP A 322 -12.61 -13.73 -26.29
N ASP A 323 -12.03 -14.37 -25.27
CA ASP A 323 -11.73 -15.82 -25.23
C ASP A 323 -12.79 -16.64 -24.45
N LEU A 324 -13.84 -16.01 -23.91
CA LEU A 324 -14.87 -16.67 -23.07
C LEU A 324 -15.83 -17.60 -23.84
N GLY A 325 -15.85 -17.58 -25.18
CA GLY A 325 -16.74 -18.42 -25.98
C GLY A 325 -18.21 -18.28 -25.59
N VAL A 326 -18.91 -19.39 -25.31
CA VAL A 326 -20.34 -19.39 -24.95
C VAL A 326 -20.63 -18.56 -23.68
N TYR A 327 -19.66 -18.43 -22.77
CA TYR A 327 -19.82 -17.62 -21.56
C TYR A 327 -19.97 -16.12 -21.87
N GLN A 328 -19.63 -15.65 -23.07
CA GLN A 328 -19.88 -14.26 -23.48
C GLN A 328 -21.37 -13.90 -23.41
N LEU A 329 -22.28 -14.83 -23.66
CA LEU A 329 -23.73 -14.60 -23.55
C LEU A 329 -24.16 -14.20 -22.12
N LEU A 330 -23.39 -14.59 -21.10
CA LEU A 330 -23.67 -14.21 -19.72
C LEU A 330 -23.28 -12.75 -19.42
N SER A 331 -22.49 -12.10 -20.28
CA SER A 331 -22.08 -10.70 -20.10
C SER A 331 -23.18 -9.70 -20.45
N GLU A 332 -24.19 -10.13 -21.21
CA GLU A 332 -25.41 -9.36 -21.52
C GLU A 332 -26.36 -9.27 -20.32
N VAL A 333 -26.18 -10.15 -19.31
CA VAL A 333 -26.95 -10.11 -18.07
C VAL A 333 -26.40 -9.01 -17.17
N SER A 334 -27.16 -7.92 -17.04
CA SER A 334 -26.76 -6.74 -16.26
C SER A 334 -26.56 -7.02 -14.76
N ASP A 335 -27.20 -8.06 -14.22
CA ASP A 335 -27.12 -8.42 -12.80
C ASP A 335 -26.31 -9.71 -12.56
N LEU A 336 -25.02 -9.53 -12.26
CA LEU A 336 -24.12 -10.61 -11.85
C LEU A 336 -24.53 -11.26 -10.50
N ALA A 337 -25.31 -10.58 -9.65
CA ALA A 337 -25.85 -11.18 -8.42
C ALA A 337 -26.96 -12.19 -8.73
N ALA A 338 -27.70 -11.99 -9.83
CA ALA A 338 -28.65 -12.99 -10.33
C ALA A 338 -27.95 -14.29 -10.74
N ILE A 339 -26.71 -14.23 -11.24
CA ILE A 339 -25.90 -15.42 -11.53
C ILE A 339 -25.52 -16.14 -10.23
N ASP A 340 -25.07 -15.40 -9.20
CA ASP A 340 -24.73 -15.99 -7.91
C ASP A 340 -25.97 -16.63 -7.25
N ALA A 341 -27.13 -15.97 -7.29
CA ALA A 341 -28.40 -16.51 -6.83
C ALA A 341 -28.84 -17.74 -7.64
N PHE A 342 -28.62 -17.74 -8.96
CA PHE A 342 -28.90 -18.89 -9.82
C PHE A 342 -28.02 -20.09 -9.46
N VAL A 343 -26.72 -19.86 -9.28
CA VAL A 343 -25.76 -20.89 -8.85
C VAL A 343 -26.13 -21.41 -7.47
N GLN A 344 -26.43 -20.55 -6.50
CA GLN A 344 -26.84 -20.98 -5.16
C GLN A 344 -28.16 -21.76 -5.17
N ARG A 345 -29.12 -21.37 -6.01
CA ARG A 345 -30.39 -22.09 -6.16
C ARG A 345 -30.19 -23.53 -6.65
N TRP A 346 -29.27 -23.77 -7.57
CA TRP A 346 -29.07 -25.09 -8.19
C TRP A 346 -27.96 -25.92 -7.55
N LEU A 347 -26.87 -25.28 -7.14
CA LEU A 347 -25.66 -25.93 -6.63
C LEU A 347 -25.38 -25.61 -5.15
N GLY A 348 -26.11 -24.70 -4.51
CA GLY A 348 -25.81 -24.22 -3.16
C GLY A 348 -25.75 -25.32 -2.10
N ALA A 349 -26.72 -26.25 -2.11
CA ALA A 349 -26.71 -27.38 -1.19
C ALA A 349 -25.48 -28.30 -1.38
N LEU A 350 -25.02 -28.46 -2.62
CA LEU A 350 -23.84 -29.25 -2.95
C LEU A 350 -22.54 -28.52 -2.53
N LEU A 351 -22.47 -27.21 -2.78
CA LEU A 351 -21.36 -26.35 -2.37
C LEU A 351 -21.20 -26.32 -0.84
N GLU A 352 -22.31 -26.20 -0.12
CA GLU A 352 -22.31 -26.22 1.34
C GLU A 352 -21.93 -27.59 1.91
N TYR A 353 -22.33 -28.68 1.23
CA TYR A 353 -21.91 -30.02 1.60
C TYR A 353 -20.40 -30.23 1.39
N ASP A 354 -19.88 -29.83 0.23
CA ASP A 354 -18.45 -29.89 -0.08
C ASP A 354 -17.64 -29.07 0.93
N ALA A 355 -18.10 -27.85 1.27
CA ALA A 355 -17.45 -26.98 2.25
C ALA A 355 -17.43 -27.58 3.68
N ARG A 356 -18.54 -28.18 4.13
CA ARG A 356 -18.63 -28.77 5.48
C ARG A 356 -17.88 -30.08 5.64
N ARG A 357 -17.83 -30.90 4.60
CA ARG A 357 -17.29 -32.27 4.68
C ARG A 357 -15.96 -32.47 3.95
N GLY A 358 -15.43 -31.43 3.30
CA GLY A 358 -14.22 -31.53 2.48
C GLY A 358 -14.39 -32.46 1.28
N ALA A 359 -15.62 -32.59 0.75
CA ALA A 359 -15.94 -33.40 -0.41
C ALA A 359 -15.73 -32.61 -1.72
N ALA A 360 -15.83 -33.30 -2.87
CA ALA A 360 -15.68 -32.71 -4.20
C ALA A 360 -16.84 -33.15 -5.14
N LEU A 361 -18.07 -33.10 -4.62
CA LEU A 361 -19.28 -33.49 -5.34
C LEU A 361 -19.59 -32.55 -6.50
N VAL A 362 -19.30 -31.26 -6.38
CA VAL A 362 -19.48 -30.29 -7.48
C VAL A 362 -18.56 -30.63 -8.65
N SER A 363 -17.30 -30.97 -8.36
CA SER A 363 -16.34 -31.42 -9.37
C SER A 363 -16.76 -32.76 -10.02
N SER A 364 -17.33 -33.66 -9.22
CA SER A 364 -17.84 -34.95 -9.72
C SER A 364 -19.05 -34.75 -10.64
N LEU A 365 -19.96 -33.84 -10.28
CA LEU A 365 -21.12 -33.48 -11.10
C LEU A 365 -20.67 -32.82 -12.42
N ALA A 366 -19.70 -31.90 -12.37
CA ALA A 366 -19.13 -31.28 -13.56
C ALA A 366 -18.57 -32.35 -14.53
N HIS A 367 -17.72 -33.26 -14.03
CA HIS A 367 -17.19 -34.36 -14.83
C HIS A 367 -18.28 -35.30 -15.38
N PHE A 368 -19.36 -35.54 -14.63
CA PHE A 368 -20.49 -36.34 -15.10
C PHE A 368 -21.24 -35.67 -16.25
N LEU A 369 -21.45 -34.35 -16.16
CA LEU A 369 -22.10 -33.57 -17.21
C LEU A 369 -21.20 -33.42 -18.44
N ASP A 370 -19.90 -33.20 -18.27
CA ASP A 370 -18.91 -33.15 -19.35
C ASP A 370 -18.82 -34.48 -20.11
N ALA A 371 -19.02 -35.61 -19.42
CA ALA A 371 -19.11 -36.94 -20.02
C ALA A 371 -20.48 -37.21 -20.72
N GLY A 372 -21.31 -36.18 -20.91
CA GLY A 372 -22.58 -36.27 -21.62
C GLY A 372 -23.70 -36.95 -20.83
N ALA A 373 -23.62 -36.94 -19.50
CA ALA A 373 -24.54 -37.66 -18.61
C ALA A 373 -24.69 -39.16 -18.95
N ALA A 374 -23.65 -39.78 -19.52
CA ALA A 374 -23.69 -41.17 -19.93
C ALA A 374 -23.60 -42.13 -18.72
N THR A 375 -24.72 -42.37 -18.04
CA THR A 375 -24.90 -43.52 -17.13
C THR A 375 -25.13 -44.80 -17.95
N THR A 376 -24.15 -45.21 -18.75
CA THR A 376 -24.12 -46.56 -19.33
C THR A 376 -22.86 -47.30 -18.91
N SER A 377 -22.70 -47.50 -17.61
CA SER A 377 -22.16 -48.77 -17.14
C SER A 377 -22.78 -49.18 -15.80
N ARG A 378 -23.44 -50.33 -15.85
CA ARG A 378 -23.72 -51.31 -14.77
C ARG A 378 -22.93 -51.05 -13.46
N PRO A 379 -23.54 -51.13 -12.27
CA PRO A 379 -22.89 -50.73 -11.01
C PRO A 379 -21.62 -51.57 -10.77
N ARG A 380 -20.45 -50.97 -11.01
CA ARG A 380 -19.21 -51.42 -10.39
C ARG A 380 -19.17 -50.79 -9.02
N ARG A 381 -19.38 -51.65 -8.00
CA ARG A 381 -19.16 -51.41 -6.58
C ARG A 381 -18.05 -50.38 -6.37
N TRP A 382 -18.40 -49.23 -5.80
CA TRP A 382 -17.45 -48.33 -5.18
C TRP A 382 -16.83 -49.09 -4.02
N GLY A 383 -15.56 -49.47 -4.17
CA GLY A 383 -14.79 -50.12 -3.11
C GLY A 383 -14.44 -49.09 -2.04
N SER A 384 -15.17 -49.11 -0.93
CA SER A 384 -14.70 -48.54 0.33
C SER A 384 -13.54 -49.41 0.85
N GLY A 385 -12.35 -48.84 0.88
CA GLY A 385 -11.22 -49.42 1.60
C GLY A 385 -11.21 -48.94 3.04
N ALA A 386 -11.28 -49.91 3.98
CA ALA A 386 -10.74 -49.93 5.35
C ALA A 386 -11.77 -50.32 6.43
N ALA A 387 -11.85 -51.63 6.74
CA ALA A 387 -11.79 -52.21 8.10
C ALA A 387 -12.04 -53.75 8.04
N PRO A 388 -11.50 -54.55 8.99
CA PRO A 388 -11.11 -55.95 8.74
C PRO A 388 -12.13 -57.01 9.19
N CYS A 389 -11.93 -58.21 8.61
CA CYS A 389 -12.28 -59.57 9.08
C CYS A 389 -13.41 -59.77 10.10
N VAL A 390 -14.44 -60.53 9.72
CA VAL A 390 -14.84 -61.78 10.41
C VAL A 390 -15.36 -62.79 9.36
N THR A 391 -14.92 -64.03 9.56
CA THR A 391 -15.17 -65.29 8.84
C THR A 391 -16.62 -65.81 8.88
N ALA A 392 -17.07 -66.43 7.79
CA ALA A 392 -17.93 -67.65 7.71
C ALA A 392 -18.39 -67.80 6.24
N SER A 393 -17.89 -68.77 5.47
CA SER A 393 -18.55 -70.07 5.17
C SER A 393 -20.01 -69.88 4.71
N THR A 394 -20.48 -70.27 3.53
CA THR A 394 -20.38 -71.57 2.84
C THR A 394 -21.05 -71.45 1.45
N GLY A 395 -20.67 -72.36 0.54
CA GLY A 395 -21.56 -72.94 -0.49
C GLY A 395 -21.76 -72.11 -1.77
N SER A 396 -21.13 -72.47 -2.90
CA SER A 396 -21.67 -73.42 -3.91
C SER A 396 -22.89 -72.85 -4.65
N ALA A 397 -23.00 -72.84 -5.98
CA ALA A 397 -22.22 -73.39 -7.06
C ALA A 397 -22.82 -72.86 -8.39
N THR A 398 -22.08 -73.11 -9.49
CA THR A 398 -22.60 -73.39 -10.85
C THR A 398 -23.28 -72.27 -11.67
N SER A 399 -22.46 -71.58 -12.49
CA SER A 399 -22.38 -71.68 -13.97
C SER A 399 -23.48 -72.41 -14.78
N PRO A 400 -23.52 -72.32 -16.13
CA PRO A 400 -23.29 -71.17 -17.05
C PRO A 400 -24.26 -71.17 -18.27
N GLY A 401 -24.04 -70.25 -19.22
CA GLY A 401 -24.53 -70.33 -20.62
C GLY A 401 -25.63 -69.31 -20.94
N THR A 402 -25.73 -68.68 -22.11
CA THR A 402 -25.14 -68.98 -23.41
C THR A 402 -25.18 -67.73 -24.29
N THR A 403 -24.16 -67.65 -25.14
CA THR A 403 -23.88 -66.80 -26.30
C THR A 403 -25.02 -66.50 -27.28
N SER A 404 -25.06 -65.26 -27.79
CA SER A 404 -25.15 -64.88 -29.23
C SER A 404 -24.92 -63.36 -29.33
N ARG A 405 -23.82 -62.81 -29.87
CA ARG A 405 -23.35 -62.64 -31.26
C ARG A 405 -24.35 -62.02 -32.24
N CYS A 406 -24.11 -60.75 -32.60
CA CYS A 406 -24.07 -60.15 -33.96
C CYS A 406 -23.44 -58.75 -33.82
N ARG A 407 -22.18 -58.48 -34.21
CA ARG A 407 -21.69 -57.95 -35.51
C ARG A 407 -22.66 -56.92 -36.12
N THR A 408 -22.24 -55.67 -36.38
CA THR A 408 -21.43 -55.24 -37.56
C THR A 408 -20.86 -53.84 -37.26
N ARG A 409 -19.53 -53.62 -37.24
CA ARG A 409 -18.69 -52.90 -38.26
C ARG A 409 -19.23 -51.51 -38.64
N ALA A 410 -18.49 -50.41 -38.76
CA ALA A 410 -17.07 -50.04 -38.75
C ALA A 410 -17.07 -48.47 -38.59
N SER A 411 -16.02 -47.68 -38.37
CA SER A 411 -14.62 -47.68 -38.82
C SER A 411 -13.89 -46.52 -38.11
N SER A 412 -12.59 -46.69 -37.84
CA SER A 412 -11.49 -45.67 -37.84
C SER A 412 -11.61 -44.41 -36.94
N CYS A 413 -10.58 -43.88 -36.30
CA CYS A 413 -9.14 -44.13 -36.19
C CYS A 413 -8.66 -43.23 -35.02
N THR A 414 -8.17 -43.79 -33.92
CA THR A 414 -6.75 -43.79 -33.49
C THR A 414 -6.10 -42.43 -33.19
N TRP A 415 -5.90 -42.17 -31.89
CA TRP A 415 -4.65 -41.64 -31.37
C TRP A 415 -4.25 -42.39 -30.08
N ARG A 416 -3.02 -42.87 -30.03
CA ARG A 416 -2.42 -43.69 -28.94
C ARG A 416 -1.30 -42.88 -28.28
N PRO A 417 -1.15 -42.86 -26.94
CA PRO A 417 0.03 -42.32 -26.29
C PRO A 417 1.09 -43.43 -26.11
N ARG A 418 2.38 -43.09 -26.28
CA ARG A 418 3.51 -44.00 -25.98
C ARG A 418 4.33 -43.46 -24.82
N ARG A 419 4.48 -44.33 -23.81
CA ARG A 419 5.28 -44.15 -22.60
C ARG A 419 6.80 -44.18 -22.89
N GLY A 420 7.52 -43.31 -22.19
CA GLY A 420 8.52 -43.70 -21.19
C GLY A 420 9.98 -43.87 -21.63
N ARG A 421 10.89 -43.20 -20.91
CA ARG A 421 12.19 -43.77 -20.51
C ARG A 421 12.76 -43.08 -19.25
N ARG A 422 13.43 -43.89 -18.44
CA ARG A 422 14.04 -43.64 -17.12
C ARG A 422 15.49 -43.13 -17.23
N GLY A 423 15.95 -42.52 -16.14
CA GLY A 423 17.36 -42.47 -15.66
C GLY A 423 17.81 -41.04 -15.34
N GLY A 424 18.44 -40.68 -14.21
CA GLY A 424 18.87 -41.38 -13.00
C GLY A 424 19.58 -40.38 -12.04
N ARG A 425 19.41 -40.61 -10.73
CA ARG A 425 20.28 -40.28 -9.55
C ARG A 425 21.06 -38.95 -9.45
N SER A 426 20.82 -38.20 -8.35
CA SER A 426 21.76 -37.99 -7.20
C SER A 426 21.08 -37.15 -6.09
N ARG A 427 20.79 -37.72 -4.92
CA ARG A 427 21.47 -37.61 -3.61
C ARG A 427 21.35 -36.25 -2.86
N ARG A 428 20.69 -36.35 -1.69
CA ARG A 428 20.92 -35.71 -0.36
C ARG A 428 20.80 -34.17 -0.25
N ALA A 429 19.86 -33.70 0.58
CA ALA A 429 20.09 -33.50 2.02
C ALA A 429 18.78 -33.14 2.76
N ASP A 430 18.56 -33.81 3.88
CA ASP A 430 17.63 -33.43 4.95
C ASP A 430 17.98 -32.07 5.53
N ALA A 431 16.96 -31.28 5.92
CA ALA A 431 16.80 -30.78 7.29
C ALA A 431 15.62 -29.80 7.42
N GLY A 432 14.71 -30.12 8.34
CA GLY A 432 14.20 -29.12 9.29
C GLY A 432 13.13 -28.14 8.81
N ARG A 433 11.90 -28.63 8.59
CA ARG A 433 10.70 -27.80 8.76
C ARG A 433 10.55 -27.47 10.26
N LEU A 434 10.72 -26.21 10.63
CA LEU A 434 10.15 -25.65 11.85
C LEU A 434 9.10 -24.62 11.45
N VAL A 435 7.86 -24.98 11.75
CA VAL A 435 6.65 -24.17 11.66
C VAL A 435 6.70 -23.14 12.78
N ALA A 436 6.69 -21.85 12.46
CA ALA A 436 6.45 -20.79 13.43
C ALA A 436 5.11 -20.11 13.10
N TYR A 437 4.16 -20.31 14.01
CA TYR A 437 2.85 -19.69 14.05
C TYR A 437 2.97 -18.15 14.12
N LEU A 438 2.31 -17.44 13.20
CA LEU A 438 1.96 -16.04 13.39
C LEU A 438 0.56 -16.00 14.02
N SER A 439 0.52 -15.74 15.33
CA SER A 439 -0.70 -15.44 16.07
C SER A 439 -1.14 -14.01 15.77
N THR A 440 -2.34 -13.89 15.22
CA THR A 440 -3.18 -12.69 15.27
C THR A 440 -3.47 -12.29 16.71
N SER A 441 -3.35 -11.00 17.03
CA SER A 441 -3.92 -10.41 18.25
C SER A 441 -5.45 -10.39 18.18
N PRO A 442 -6.13 -10.42 19.34
CA PRO A 442 -6.97 -9.26 19.63
C PRO A 442 -6.97 -8.82 21.11
N THR A 443 -7.12 -7.50 21.27
CA THR A 443 -7.73 -6.73 22.37
C THR A 443 -8.30 -7.50 23.56
N THR A 444 -7.98 -7.12 24.81
CA THR A 444 -8.80 -6.32 25.76
C THR A 444 -8.12 -6.23 27.15
N LYS A 445 -8.25 -5.07 27.83
CA LYS A 445 -8.30 -4.84 29.31
C LYS A 445 -7.21 -5.43 30.24
N ASN A 446 -6.43 -4.53 30.84
CA ASN A 446 -5.98 -4.53 32.25
C ASN A 446 -5.54 -3.08 32.53
N ILE A 447 -6.25 -2.23 33.30
CA ILE A 447 -6.42 -2.22 34.76
C ILE A 447 -5.12 -2.61 35.49
N GLU A 448 -4.39 -1.59 35.93
CA GLU A 448 -3.58 -1.67 37.15
C GLU A 448 -3.77 -0.39 38.02
N PRO A 449 -3.64 -0.52 39.36
CA PRO A 449 -4.03 0.49 40.34
C PRO A 449 -2.83 1.22 40.99
N ARG A 450 -3.14 2.19 41.88
CA ARG A 450 -2.27 2.95 42.81
C ARG A 450 -1.63 4.19 42.16
N THR A 451 -1.66 5.39 42.74
CA THR A 451 -1.58 5.78 44.16
C THR A 451 -2.09 7.23 44.28
N ALA A 452 -3.08 7.50 45.13
CA ALA A 452 -3.54 8.85 45.45
C ALA A 452 -2.99 9.23 46.83
N THR A 453 -2.13 10.25 46.86
CA THR A 453 -1.69 10.90 48.09
C THR A 453 -2.63 12.06 48.40
N MET A 454 -3.12 12.07 49.63
CA MET A 454 -4.02 13.09 50.17
C MET A 454 -3.36 14.47 50.23
N SER A 455 -4.16 15.52 50.01
CA SER A 455 -4.11 16.76 50.80
C SER A 455 -5.42 17.51 50.63
N ALA A 456 -6.21 17.52 51.70
CA ALA A 456 -7.40 18.34 51.87
C ALA A 456 -6.99 19.73 52.35
N THR A 457 -7.66 20.80 51.90
CA THR A 457 -8.28 21.79 52.81
C THR A 457 -9.13 22.85 52.07
N ARG A 458 -10.38 22.96 52.55
CA ARG A 458 -11.27 24.16 52.62
C ARG A 458 -12.08 24.61 51.40
N GLN A 459 -13.39 24.31 51.48
CA GLN A 459 -14.54 25.16 51.15
C GLN A 459 -15.14 25.72 52.49
N PRO A 460 -16.18 26.60 52.57
CA PRO A 460 -17.23 26.89 51.57
C PRO A 460 -17.73 28.36 51.47
N GLY A 461 -18.57 28.60 50.46
CA GLY A 461 -19.51 29.74 50.39
C GLY A 461 -20.66 29.41 49.44
N SER A 462 -21.85 29.24 50.01
CA SER A 462 -23.19 29.02 49.40
C SER A 462 -23.62 30.22 48.51
N SER A 463 -24.56 30.16 47.57
CA SER A 463 -25.92 29.57 47.64
C SER A 463 -26.59 29.53 46.25
N SER A 464 -27.41 28.49 46.01
CA SER A 464 -28.70 28.38 45.26
C SER A 464 -29.05 29.43 44.17
N GLU A 465 -29.58 29.07 42.99
CA GLU A 465 -30.74 28.21 42.72
C GLU A 465 -30.68 27.51 41.35
N SER A 466 -31.35 26.35 41.28
CA SER A 466 -31.70 25.58 40.08
C SER A 466 -32.66 26.36 39.16
N THR A 467 -32.79 26.11 37.86
CA THR A 467 -33.56 24.97 37.30
C THR A 467 -33.46 24.95 35.76
N TRP A 468 -33.15 23.76 35.21
CA TRP A 468 -33.43 23.20 33.86
C TRP A 468 -34.31 24.03 32.88
N THR A 469 -33.94 24.25 31.61
CA THR A 469 -34.15 23.35 30.44
C THR A 469 -33.67 24.11 29.19
N LEU A 470 -32.68 23.62 28.42
CA LEU A 470 -32.80 22.87 27.15
C LEU A 470 -33.26 23.68 25.91
N PRO A 471 -32.78 23.33 24.70
CA PRO A 471 -32.14 24.21 23.73
C PRO A 471 -33.03 24.46 22.51
N ASN A 472 -33.32 25.72 22.17
CA ASN A 472 -34.14 26.03 20.98
C ASN A 472 -34.00 27.46 20.42
N GLU A 473 -32.98 28.23 20.83
CA GLU A 473 -32.80 29.61 20.36
C GLU A 473 -31.74 29.79 19.27
N ALA A 474 -30.88 28.80 19.04
CA ALA A 474 -29.89 28.88 17.95
C ALA A 474 -30.46 28.57 16.55
N GLU A 475 -31.59 27.86 16.47
CA GLU A 475 -32.20 27.41 15.20
C GLU A 475 -33.23 28.41 14.61
N ARG A 476 -33.64 29.43 15.39
CA ARG A 476 -34.63 30.44 14.96
C ARG A 476 -34.06 31.72 14.34
N SER A 477 -32.74 31.90 14.38
CA SER A 477 -32.10 33.11 13.82
C SER A 477 -31.68 32.96 12.34
N LEU A 478 -31.42 31.72 11.88
CA LEU A 478 -30.93 31.46 10.52
C LEU A 478 -32.01 31.19 9.46
N SER A 479 -33.28 31.06 9.88
CA SER A 479 -34.41 30.70 9.00
C SER A 479 -35.32 31.87 8.60
N ARG A 480 -34.96 33.13 8.92
CA ARG A 480 -35.82 34.30 8.65
C ARG A 480 -35.40 35.24 7.52
N HIS A 481 -34.24 35.08 6.89
CA HIS A 481 -33.81 36.00 5.82
C HIS A 481 -33.08 35.27 4.67
N GLY A 482 -33.80 34.47 3.89
CA GLY A 482 -33.60 34.34 2.42
C GLY A 482 -34.79 35.05 1.76
N VAL A 483 -34.72 35.72 0.62
CA VAL A 483 -33.97 35.56 -0.63
C VAL A 483 -34.10 36.90 -1.38
N PHE A 484 -33.08 37.39 -2.09
CA PHE A 484 -33.31 38.20 -3.30
C PHE A 484 -32.15 38.07 -4.32
N SER A 485 -32.52 37.64 -5.52
CA SER A 485 -31.89 37.86 -6.84
C SER A 485 -33.07 38.18 -7.78
N PRO A 486 -32.99 38.95 -8.89
CA PRO A 486 -31.83 39.18 -9.78
C PRO A 486 -31.65 40.60 -10.39
N ARG A 487 -30.51 40.78 -11.05
CA ARG A 487 -30.21 41.57 -12.28
C ARG A 487 -31.11 42.76 -12.69
N GLU A 488 -30.45 43.90 -12.96
CA GLU A 488 -30.72 44.87 -14.06
C GLU A 488 -29.37 45.53 -14.45
N THR A 489 -28.80 45.17 -15.60
CA THR A 489 -28.76 45.95 -16.88
C THR A 489 -27.79 47.13 -16.91
N ARG A 490 -26.59 46.89 -17.45
CA ARG A 490 -26.11 47.55 -18.67
C ARG A 490 -24.99 46.76 -19.33
#